data_AF-A0A521T117-F1
#
_entry.id   AF-A0A521T117-F1
#
_cell.length_a   1.000
_cell.length_b   1.000
_cell.length_c   1.000
_cell.angle_alpha   90.00
_cell.angle_beta   90.00
_cell.angle_gamma   90.00
#
_symmetry.space_group_name_H-M   'P 1'
#
loop_
_entity.id
_entity.type
_entity.pdbx_description
1 polymer ?
#
loop_
_entity_poly.entity_id
_entity_poly.type
_entity_poly.pdbx_seq_one_letter_code
_entity_poly.pdbx_strand_id
1 'polypeptide(L)'
;MPTVTAARYFSFVVPVLALALSAASCGGPVAPSKPPLPVGSESADYRFHYVAGDHVDAEWQQNYHAWATARLGVQLPRKIEYYKYQSRQNMGEHTGKYNTNGFAEPSTFEIHTLWPTDNHEVVHIYTALVGRPPDFFNEGIAVAFQTDPAKGLFDSVFNGVEVHQACRQYLQAGTLVVPLDRVIGTSDFRGITDSTLSYREAGSFMRFVLDRYGVSRTLDFFRASTSTDGIETMKARFQAALGEPLATAEGAWLAMLRTPSAGR
;
A
#
# COMPACT_ATOMS: atom_id res chain seq x y z
N MET A 1 -50.62 55.74 -27.40
CA MET A 1 -49.50 56.59 -26.92
C MET A 1 -48.51 55.70 -26.18
N PRO A 2 -47.20 56.01 -26.26
CA PRO A 2 -46.07 55.08 -26.48
C PRO A 2 -45.60 54.41 -25.17
N THR A 3 -44.86 53.30 -25.19
CA THR A 3 -43.38 53.36 -25.23
C THR A 3 -42.75 52.05 -25.73
N VAL A 4 -41.93 52.19 -26.77
CA VAL A 4 -40.95 51.18 -27.23
C VAL A 4 -39.69 51.35 -26.38
N THR A 5 -39.23 50.29 -25.72
CA THR A 5 -37.96 50.28 -24.98
C THR A 5 -36.87 49.65 -25.84
N ALA A 6 -35.81 50.42 -26.09
CA ALA A 6 -34.67 50.05 -26.91
C ALA A 6 -33.80 48.96 -26.25
N ALA A 7 -33.47 47.91 -27.01
CA ALA A 7 -32.50 46.90 -26.64
C ALA A 7 -31.07 47.46 -26.77
N ARG A 8 -30.29 47.43 -25.68
CA ARG A 8 -28.86 47.77 -25.67
C ARG A 8 -28.06 46.51 -26.00
N TYR A 9 -27.34 46.53 -27.11
CA TYR A 9 -26.33 45.53 -27.46
C TYR A 9 -25.09 45.74 -26.59
N PHE A 10 -24.76 44.77 -25.75
CA PHE A 10 -23.46 44.69 -25.08
C PHE A 10 -22.51 43.85 -25.96
N SER A 11 -21.50 44.51 -26.52
CA SER A 11 -20.38 43.82 -27.18
C SER A 11 -19.50 43.18 -26.11
N PHE A 12 -19.52 41.85 -26.00
CA PHE A 12 -18.56 41.09 -25.23
C PHE A 12 -17.25 40.99 -26.00
N VAL A 13 -16.20 41.63 -25.48
CA VAL A 13 -14.82 41.39 -25.90
C VAL A 13 -14.37 40.07 -25.24
N VAL A 14 -14.15 39.04 -26.05
CA VAL A 14 -13.59 37.76 -25.59
C VAL A 14 -12.07 37.90 -25.52
N PRO A 15 -11.43 37.81 -24.34
CA PRO A 15 -9.98 37.73 -24.27
C PRO A 15 -9.53 36.35 -24.75
N VAL A 16 -8.67 36.33 -25.77
CA VAL A 16 -7.96 35.14 -26.23
C VAL A 16 -6.98 34.73 -25.13
N LEU A 17 -7.35 33.74 -24.33
CA LEU A 17 -6.45 33.10 -23.36
C LEU A 17 -5.38 32.33 -24.15
N ALA A 18 -4.13 32.77 -24.04
CA ALA A 18 -2.99 32.02 -24.55
C ALA A 18 -2.89 30.70 -23.76
N LEU A 19 -3.18 29.58 -24.43
CA LEU A 19 -2.97 28.24 -23.89
C LEU A 19 -1.45 28.01 -23.74
N ALA A 20 -0.95 28.14 -22.51
CA ALA A 20 0.38 27.65 -22.17
C ALA A 20 0.32 26.12 -22.21
N LEU A 21 0.96 25.53 -23.23
CA LEU A 21 1.23 24.10 -23.32
C LEU A 21 2.16 23.71 -22.18
N SER A 22 1.58 23.29 -21.06
CA SER A 22 2.30 22.58 -20.01
C SER A 22 2.78 21.26 -20.59
N ALA A 23 4.04 21.21 -21.02
CA ALA A 23 4.71 19.96 -21.34
C ALA A 23 4.71 19.09 -20.09
N ALA A 24 3.82 18.11 -20.05
CA ALA A 24 3.83 17.07 -19.03
C ALA A 24 5.17 16.35 -19.15
N SER A 25 6.07 16.65 -18.20
CA SER A 25 7.34 15.97 -18.04
C SER A 25 7.03 14.51 -17.71
N CYS A 26 7.05 13.65 -18.73
CA CYS A 26 7.21 12.21 -18.59
C CYS A 26 8.62 11.95 -18.01
N GLY A 27 8.81 12.22 -16.73
CA GLY A 27 10.06 11.95 -16.01
C GLY A 27 10.21 10.45 -15.86
N GLY A 28 10.90 9.81 -16.81
CA GLY A 28 11.36 8.43 -16.66
C GLY A 28 12.29 8.29 -15.45
N PRO A 29 12.60 7.06 -15.02
CA PRO A 29 13.53 6.80 -13.93
C PRO A 29 14.87 7.53 -14.19
N VAL A 30 15.27 8.37 -13.24
CA VAL A 30 16.55 9.08 -13.28
C VAL A 30 17.60 8.15 -12.69
N ALA A 31 18.74 8.00 -13.36
CA ALA A 31 19.84 7.21 -12.80
C ALA A 31 20.26 7.79 -11.43
N PRO A 32 20.62 6.94 -10.44
CA PRO A 32 21.17 7.41 -9.17
C PRO A 32 22.34 8.38 -9.40
N SER A 33 22.34 9.49 -8.67
CA SER A 33 23.41 10.50 -8.68
C SER A 33 24.38 10.35 -7.50
N LYS A 34 24.07 9.49 -6.53
CA LYS A 34 24.90 9.17 -5.37
C LYS A 34 25.17 7.67 -5.26
N PRO A 35 26.32 7.26 -4.69
CA PRO A 35 26.59 5.85 -4.42
C PRO A 35 25.63 5.29 -3.34
N PRO A 36 25.46 3.97 -3.20
CA PRO A 36 24.64 3.40 -2.11
C PRO A 36 25.07 3.88 -0.71
N LEU A 37 24.12 3.89 0.23
CA LEU A 37 24.39 4.26 1.61
C LEU A 37 25.36 3.26 2.28
N PRO A 38 26.27 3.72 3.15
CA PRO A 38 27.17 2.84 3.88
C PRO A 38 26.40 2.02 4.93
N VAL A 39 26.98 0.90 5.34
CA VAL A 39 26.48 0.09 6.46
C VAL A 39 26.70 0.85 7.76
N GLY A 40 25.63 1.08 8.52
CA GLY A 40 25.67 1.71 9.84
C GLY A 40 25.65 0.71 11.00
N SER A 41 24.87 -0.38 10.87
CA SER A 41 24.77 -1.45 11.88
C SER A 41 24.22 -2.74 11.28
N GLU A 42 24.22 -3.84 12.05
CA GLU A 42 23.62 -5.12 11.66
C GLU A 42 22.86 -5.76 12.84
N SER A 43 21.87 -6.58 12.52
CA SER A 43 21.23 -7.55 13.45
C SER A 43 21.36 -8.98 12.89
N ALA A 44 20.62 -9.93 13.47
CA ALA A 44 20.60 -11.31 12.98
C ALA A 44 20.08 -11.39 11.53
N ASP A 45 18.96 -10.73 11.25
CA ASP A 45 18.25 -10.84 9.96
C ASP A 45 18.37 -9.60 9.07
N TYR A 46 19.09 -8.56 9.51
CA TYR A 46 19.25 -7.30 8.78
C TYR A 46 20.70 -6.82 8.72
N ARG A 47 21.00 -6.12 7.63
CA ARG A 47 22.08 -5.14 7.56
C ARG A 47 21.47 -3.77 7.29
N PHE A 48 21.78 -2.80 8.13
CA PHE A 48 21.18 -1.48 8.09
C PHE A 48 22.14 -0.47 7.48
N HIS A 49 21.64 0.30 6.50
CA HIS A 49 22.37 1.30 5.75
C HIS A 49 21.77 2.68 6.00
N TYR A 50 22.57 3.60 6.54
CA TYR A 50 22.16 4.97 6.85
C TYR A 50 23.37 5.88 6.99
N VAL A 51 23.16 7.19 6.85
CA VAL A 51 24.24 8.18 7.00
C VAL A 51 24.65 8.36 8.45
N ALA A 52 25.90 8.78 8.68
CA ALA A 52 26.39 9.09 10.02
C ALA A 52 25.51 10.12 10.74
N GLY A 53 25.17 9.84 12.00
CA GLY A 53 24.29 10.68 12.82
C GLY A 53 22.79 10.39 12.67
N ASP A 54 22.40 9.54 11.72
CA ASP A 54 21.05 8.97 11.65
C ASP A 54 20.96 7.66 12.45
N HIS A 55 19.75 7.11 12.60
CA HIS A 55 19.51 5.87 13.34
C HIS A 55 18.34 5.05 12.77
N VAL A 56 18.40 3.75 13.07
CA VAL A 56 17.33 2.76 12.90
C VAL A 56 17.05 2.12 14.26
N ASP A 57 15.83 1.67 14.51
CA ASP A 57 15.52 0.85 15.68
C ASP A 57 15.66 -0.63 15.32
N ALA A 58 16.91 -1.10 15.37
CA ALA A 58 17.27 -2.45 14.95
C ALA A 58 16.61 -3.53 15.81
N GLU A 59 16.42 -3.27 17.11
CA GLU A 59 15.76 -4.21 18.03
C GLU A 59 14.28 -4.35 17.67
N TRP A 60 13.58 -3.23 17.49
CA TRP A 60 12.18 -3.27 17.08
C TRP A 60 12.01 -4.00 15.74
N GLN A 61 12.84 -3.67 14.74
CA GLN A 61 12.76 -4.29 13.41
C GLN A 61 13.01 -5.80 13.47
N GLN A 62 13.98 -6.24 14.29
CA GLN A 62 14.29 -7.65 14.51
C GLN A 62 13.15 -8.41 15.21
N ASN A 63 12.49 -7.78 16.19
CA ASN A 63 11.33 -8.36 16.87
C ASN A 63 10.12 -8.46 15.93
N TYR A 64 9.87 -7.43 15.13
CA TYR A 64 8.83 -7.44 14.11
C TYR A 64 9.09 -8.53 13.07
N HIS A 65 10.34 -8.67 12.61
CA HIS A 65 10.74 -9.74 11.70
C HIS A 65 10.39 -11.12 12.23
N ALA A 66 10.83 -11.45 13.45
CA ALA A 66 10.57 -12.74 14.06
C ALA A 66 9.08 -13.04 14.17
N TRP A 67 8.26 -12.05 14.55
CA TRP A 67 6.81 -12.19 14.60
C TRP A 67 6.20 -12.41 13.21
N ALA A 68 6.55 -11.58 12.23
CA ALA A 68 5.95 -11.59 10.90
C ALA A 68 6.31 -12.88 10.14
N THR A 69 7.58 -13.29 10.16
CA THR A 69 8.01 -14.51 9.45
C THR A 69 7.45 -15.77 10.10
N ALA A 70 7.35 -15.83 11.43
CA ALA A 70 6.67 -16.91 12.12
C ALA A 70 5.17 -16.97 11.77
N ARG A 71 4.50 -15.81 11.68
CA ARG A 71 3.08 -15.74 11.33
C ARG A 71 2.82 -16.14 9.88
N LEU A 72 3.68 -15.72 8.96
CA LEU A 72 3.62 -16.05 7.53
C LEU A 72 4.19 -17.45 7.21
N GLY A 73 4.90 -18.08 8.14
CA GLY A 73 5.53 -19.38 7.92
C GLY A 73 6.62 -19.35 6.84
N VAL A 74 7.37 -18.24 6.73
CA VAL A 74 8.45 -18.08 5.76
C VAL A 74 9.82 -18.07 6.43
N GLN A 75 10.84 -18.50 5.68
CA GLN A 75 12.24 -18.42 6.09
C GLN A 75 13.01 -17.67 5.02
N LEU A 76 13.83 -16.71 5.43
CA LEU A 76 14.63 -15.93 4.49
C LEU A 76 15.93 -16.67 4.19
N PRO A 77 16.35 -16.75 2.91
CA PRO A 77 17.63 -17.33 2.54
C PRO A 77 18.84 -16.43 2.85
N ARG A 78 18.61 -15.17 3.24
CA ARG A 78 19.65 -14.17 3.55
C ARG A 78 19.08 -12.99 4.35
N LYS A 79 19.98 -12.17 4.90
CA LYS A 79 19.62 -10.91 5.55
C LYS A 79 18.92 -9.95 4.58
N ILE A 80 18.03 -9.12 5.11
CA ILE A 80 17.45 -7.98 4.40
C ILE A 80 18.42 -6.79 4.48
N GLU A 81 18.68 -6.16 3.34
CA GLU A 81 19.39 -4.88 3.28
C GLU A 81 18.38 -3.75 3.51
N TYR A 82 18.48 -3.08 4.67
CA TYR A 82 17.55 -2.03 5.09
C TYR A 82 18.20 -0.66 4.86
N TYR A 83 17.73 0.08 3.87
CA TYR A 83 18.24 1.41 3.54
C TYR A 83 17.32 2.51 4.09
N LYS A 84 17.80 3.25 5.09
CA LYS A 84 17.10 4.41 5.64
C LYS A 84 17.65 5.71 5.07
N TYR A 85 16.77 6.51 4.48
CA TYR A 85 17.08 7.81 3.90
C TYR A 85 16.50 8.94 4.74
N GLN A 86 17.13 10.11 4.67
CA GLN A 86 16.71 11.28 5.44
C GLN A 86 15.50 12.00 4.83
N SER A 87 15.26 11.83 3.52
CA SER A 87 14.16 12.46 2.78
C SER A 87 13.93 11.76 1.44
N ARG A 88 12.80 12.05 0.78
CA ARG A 88 12.53 11.60 -0.59
C ARG A 88 13.59 12.05 -1.59
N GLN A 89 14.08 13.28 -1.43
CA GLN A 89 15.15 13.82 -2.26
C GLN A 89 16.42 12.98 -2.11
N ASN A 90 16.81 12.67 -0.87
CA ASN A 90 17.97 11.83 -0.60
C ASN A 90 17.77 10.40 -1.15
N MET A 91 16.61 9.78 -0.93
CA MET A 91 16.27 8.49 -1.52
C MET A 91 16.37 8.51 -3.05
N GLY A 92 15.81 9.53 -3.70
CA GLY A 92 15.86 9.70 -5.14
C GLY A 92 17.27 9.85 -5.68
N GLU A 93 18.15 10.57 -4.99
CA GLU A 93 19.56 10.69 -5.38
C GLU A 93 20.31 9.35 -5.32
N HIS A 94 19.96 8.47 -4.38
CA HIS A 94 20.59 7.15 -4.22
C HIS A 94 19.95 6.04 -5.06
N THR A 95 18.68 6.17 -5.43
CA THR A 95 17.88 5.07 -6.03
C THR A 95 17.23 5.42 -7.36
N GLY A 96 17.17 6.70 -7.72
CA GLY A 96 16.36 7.21 -8.83
C GLY A 96 14.87 7.37 -8.52
N LYS A 97 14.39 6.95 -7.33
CA LYS A 97 12.97 6.99 -6.95
C LYS A 97 12.66 8.21 -6.06
N TYR A 98 12.24 9.32 -6.68
CA TYR A 98 11.97 10.59 -5.99
C TYR A 98 10.57 10.73 -5.39
N ASN A 99 9.61 9.91 -5.84
CA ASN A 99 8.18 10.10 -5.56
C ASN A 99 7.59 9.05 -4.62
N THR A 100 8.38 8.49 -3.71
CA THR A 100 7.91 7.54 -2.70
C THR A 100 8.56 7.78 -1.34
N ASN A 101 7.92 7.27 -0.29
CA ASN A 101 8.48 7.20 1.07
C ASN A 101 9.11 5.83 1.37
N GLY A 102 8.74 4.82 0.61
CA GLY A 102 9.12 3.43 0.83
C GLY A 102 9.03 2.63 -0.46
N PHE A 103 9.90 1.65 -0.64
CA PHE A 103 9.68 0.56 -1.58
C PHE A 103 10.55 -0.65 -1.20
N ALA A 104 10.07 -1.83 -1.56
CA ALA A 104 10.83 -3.08 -1.49
C ALA A 104 11.33 -3.52 -2.88
N GLU A 105 12.51 -4.15 -2.91
CA GLU A 105 13.02 -4.91 -4.06
C GLU A 105 13.26 -6.37 -3.64
N PRO A 106 12.23 -7.23 -3.76
CA PRO A 106 12.30 -8.60 -3.25
C PRO A 106 13.39 -9.47 -3.88
N SER A 107 13.75 -9.25 -5.16
CA SER A 107 14.79 -10.01 -5.83
C SER A 107 16.19 -9.78 -5.24
N THR A 108 16.43 -8.60 -4.68
CA THR A 108 17.68 -8.21 -4.00
C THR A 108 17.56 -8.26 -2.48
N PHE A 109 16.36 -8.53 -1.92
CA PHE A 109 16.08 -8.50 -0.48
C PHE A 109 16.38 -7.13 0.14
N GLU A 110 16.03 -6.08 -0.58
CA GLU A 110 16.29 -4.71 -0.17
C GLU A 110 14.97 -4.02 0.17
N ILE A 111 14.97 -3.24 1.25
CA ILE A 111 13.92 -2.25 1.50
C ILE A 111 14.54 -0.87 1.62
N HIS A 112 13.85 0.11 1.05
CA HIS A 112 14.28 1.50 0.98
C HIS A 112 13.20 2.34 1.63
N THR A 113 13.53 3.11 2.66
CA THR A 113 12.53 3.75 3.51
C THR A 113 13.00 5.07 4.13
N LEU A 114 12.07 5.91 4.57
CA LEU A 114 12.37 7.13 5.34
C LEU A 114 12.30 6.91 6.85
N TRP A 115 11.78 5.77 7.30
CA TRP A 115 11.45 5.53 8.70
C TRP A 115 12.57 4.78 9.43
N PRO A 116 12.71 4.96 10.76
CA PRO A 116 13.64 4.18 11.59
C PRO A 116 13.20 2.71 11.78
N THR A 117 11.92 2.44 11.51
CA THR A 117 11.30 1.11 11.51
C THR A 117 10.35 1.03 10.31
N ASP A 118 10.26 -0.13 9.68
CA ASP A 118 9.37 -0.32 8.53
C ASP A 118 8.76 -1.72 8.54
N ASN A 119 7.49 -1.79 8.94
CA ASN A 119 6.67 -3.00 8.89
C ASN A 119 5.82 -3.11 7.62
N HIS A 120 5.87 -2.13 6.72
CA HIS A 120 5.12 -2.17 5.47
C HIS A 120 5.98 -2.82 4.38
N GLU A 121 7.11 -2.19 4.04
CA GLU A 121 7.95 -2.62 2.91
C GLU A 121 8.56 -4.00 3.15
N VAL A 122 8.87 -4.31 4.41
CA VAL A 122 9.45 -5.59 4.77
C VAL A 122 8.50 -6.76 4.53
N VAL A 123 7.18 -6.54 4.61
CA VAL A 123 6.18 -7.58 4.33
C VAL A 123 6.21 -7.96 2.87
N HIS A 124 6.49 -7.03 1.95
CA HIS A 124 6.67 -7.33 0.53
C HIS A 124 7.85 -8.29 0.29
N ILE A 125 8.92 -8.21 1.08
CA ILE A 125 10.03 -9.18 1.02
C ILE A 125 9.54 -10.57 1.42
N TYR A 126 8.78 -10.66 2.51
CA TYR A 126 8.28 -11.93 3.03
C TYR A 126 7.28 -12.59 2.09
N THR A 127 6.30 -11.83 1.59
CA THR A 127 5.23 -12.36 0.73
C THR A 127 5.75 -12.74 -0.64
N ALA A 128 6.80 -12.09 -1.16
CA ALA A 128 7.45 -12.47 -2.40
C ALA A 128 8.08 -13.89 -2.38
N LEU A 129 8.39 -14.44 -1.20
CA LEU A 129 8.82 -15.84 -1.04
C LEU A 129 7.68 -16.85 -1.26
N VAL A 130 6.44 -16.37 -1.22
CA VAL A 130 5.22 -17.16 -1.30
C VAL A 130 4.58 -16.99 -2.67
N GLY A 131 4.30 -15.75 -3.06
CA GLY A 131 3.67 -15.40 -4.32
C GLY A 131 3.31 -13.92 -4.35
N ARG A 132 2.95 -13.41 -5.53
CA ARG A 132 2.76 -11.97 -5.74
C ARG A 132 1.44 -11.72 -6.45
N PRO A 133 0.30 -11.66 -5.76
CA PRO A 133 -0.98 -11.30 -6.38
C PRO A 133 -0.98 -9.84 -6.88
N PRO A 134 -2.04 -9.40 -7.57
CA PRO A 134 -2.21 -7.99 -7.94
C PRO A 134 -2.15 -7.03 -6.75
N ASP A 135 -1.86 -5.76 -7.05
CA ASP A 135 -1.44 -4.78 -6.04
C ASP A 135 -2.48 -4.52 -4.94
N PHE A 136 -3.78 -4.65 -5.21
CA PHE A 136 -4.80 -4.57 -4.15
C PHE A 136 -4.53 -5.56 -3.01
N PHE A 137 -4.20 -6.82 -3.34
CA PHE A 137 -3.90 -7.84 -2.34
C PHE A 137 -2.50 -7.70 -1.78
N ASN A 138 -1.52 -7.39 -2.64
CA ASN A 138 -0.12 -7.27 -2.24
C ASN A 138 0.13 -6.09 -1.29
N GLU A 139 -0.44 -4.91 -1.59
CA GLU A 139 -0.43 -3.77 -0.68
C GLU A 139 -1.34 -4.01 0.52
N GLY A 140 -2.50 -4.64 0.30
CA GLY A 140 -3.44 -4.96 1.37
C GLY A 140 -2.83 -5.83 2.47
N ILE A 141 -2.06 -6.87 2.13
CA ILE A 141 -1.41 -7.69 3.16
C ILE A 141 -0.31 -6.93 3.89
N ALA A 142 0.45 -6.07 3.20
CA ALA A 142 1.45 -5.21 3.83
C ALA A 142 0.80 -4.28 4.86
N VAL A 143 -0.29 -3.59 4.48
CA VAL A 143 -1.08 -2.76 5.40
C VAL A 143 -1.70 -3.58 6.53
N ALA A 144 -2.24 -4.77 6.26
CA ALA A 144 -2.81 -5.64 7.28
C ALA A 144 -1.78 -6.09 8.32
N PHE A 145 -0.51 -6.17 7.94
CA PHE A 145 0.62 -6.50 8.83
C PHE A 145 1.28 -5.27 9.46
N GLN A 146 0.78 -4.05 9.23
CA GLN A 146 1.23 -2.85 9.94
C GLN A 146 0.67 -2.80 11.37
N THR A 147 1.25 -3.64 12.22
CA THR A 147 0.96 -3.81 13.64
C THR A 147 2.22 -3.57 14.49
N ASP A 148 2.07 -3.44 15.81
CA ASP A 148 3.19 -3.31 16.76
C ASP A 148 3.15 -4.47 17.78
N PRO A 149 3.68 -5.66 17.40
CA PRO A 149 3.64 -6.85 18.26
C PRO A 149 4.46 -6.68 19.54
N ALA A 150 5.48 -5.81 19.55
CA ALA A 150 6.29 -5.53 20.74
C ALA A 150 5.47 -4.87 21.86
N LYS A 151 4.38 -4.16 21.50
CA LYS A 151 3.43 -3.55 22.44
C LYS A 151 2.13 -4.33 22.59
N GLY A 152 2.02 -5.51 21.97
CA GLY A 152 0.77 -6.28 21.91
C GLY A 152 -0.35 -5.58 21.12
N LEU A 153 -0.02 -4.64 20.22
CA LEU A 153 -0.97 -3.91 19.41
C LEU A 153 -1.10 -4.61 18.06
N PHE A 154 -2.20 -5.34 17.88
CA PHE A 154 -2.45 -6.15 16.69
C PHE A 154 -3.50 -5.58 15.77
N ASP A 155 -4.11 -4.42 16.04
CA ASP A 155 -5.00 -3.78 15.07
C ASP A 155 -4.15 -3.11 13.97
N SER A 156 -4.54 -3.27 12.71
CA SER A 156 -3.77 -2.77 11.57
C SER A 156 -3.96 -1.27 11.40
N VAL A 157 -2.87 -0.50 11.35
CA VAL A 157 -2.91 0.97 11.29
C VAL A 157 -2.20 1.48 10.04
N PHE A 158 -2.87 2.38 9.31
CA PHE A 158 -2.30 3.06 8.14
C PHE A 158 -2.44 4.58 8.25
N ASN A 159 -1.33 5.30 8.16
CA ASN A 159 -1.26 6.76 8.38
C ASN A 159 -1.95 7.17 9.71
N GLY A 160 -1.64 6.43 10.79
CA GLY A 160 -2.12 6.73 12.14
C GLY A 160 -3.59 6.40 12.42
N VAL A 161 -4.31 5.76 11.49
CA VAL A 161 -5.72 5.38 11.68
C VAL A 161 -5.90 3.88 11.47
N GLU A 162 -6.67 3.24 12.35
CA GLU A 162 -7.04 1.82 12.22
C GLU A 162 -7.87 1.61 10.93
N VAL A 163 -7.49 0.62 10.14
CA VAL A 163 -7.97 0.48 8.76
C VAL A 163 -9.46 0.15 8.66
N HIS A 164 -10.00 -0.68 9.56
CA HIS A 164 -11.43 -0.96 9.59
C HIS A 164 -12.20 0.28 10.00
N GLN A 165 -11.75 1.03 11.00
CA GLN A 165 -12.36 2.28 11.43
C GLN A 165 -12.42 3.29 10.27
N ALA A 166 -11.33 3.47 9.54
CA ALA A 166 -11.32 4.34 8.38
C ALA A 166 -12.32 3.86 7.30
N CYS A 167 -12.35 2.55 7.01
CA CYS A 167 -13.29 2.00 6.03
C CYS A 167 -14.76 2.11 6.47
N ARG A 168 -15.06 2.05 7.77
CA ARG A 168 -16.40 2.36 8.29
C ARG A 168 -16.80 3.80 7.95
N GLN A 169 -15.89 4.75 8.12
CA GLN A 169 -16.13 6.15 7.79
C GLN A 169 -16.33 6.34 6.27
N TYR A 170 -15.50 5.72 5.44
CA TYR A 170 -15.66 5.75 3.98
C TYR A 170 -16.98 5.12 3.52
N LEU A 171 -17.39 4.01 4.14
CA LEU A 171 -18.66 3.36 3.85
C LEU A 171 -19.85 4.27 4.22
N GLN A 172 -19.81 4.94 5.37
CA GLN A 172 -20.85 5.88 5.80
C GLN A 172 -20.91 7.13 4.91
N ALA A 173 -19.75 7.60 4.44
CA ALA A 173 -19.65 8.73 3.52
C ALA A 173 -20.00 8.37 2.06
N GLY A 174 -20.16 7.09 1.74
CA GLY A 174 -20.41 6.62 0.37
C GLY A 174 -19.19 6.74 -0.56
N THR A 175 -17.97 6.78 0.00
CA THR A 175 -16.73 6.94 -0.78
C THR A 175 -15.90 5.65 -0.91
N LEU A 176 -16.24 4.59 -0.17
CA LEU A 176 -15.59 3.28 -0.28
C LEU A 176 -15.81 2.68 -1.69
N VAL A 177 -14.78 2.10 -2.30
CA VAL A 177 -14.85 1.70 -3.71
C VAL A 177 -15.41 0.28 -3.86
N VAL A 178 -16.74 0.21 -3.96
CA VAL A 178 -17.47 -1.04 -4.16
C VAL A 178 -18.13 -1.12 -5.55
N PRO A 179 -18.37 -2.33 -6.09
CA PRO A 179 -17.85 -3.63 -5.62
C PRO A 179 -16.32 -3.77 -5.81
N LEU A 180 -15.68 -4.61 -5.01
CA LEU A 180 -14.23 -4.87 -5.05
C LEU A 180 -13.73 -5.35 -6.41
N ASP A 181 -14.57 -6.01 -7.21
CA ASP A 181 -14.28 -6.38 -8.60
C ASP A 181 -13.79 -5.19 -9.45
N ARG A 182 -14.07 -3.94 -9.04
CA ARG A 182 -13.63 -2.72 -9.71
C ARG A 182 -12.21 -2.28 -9.36
N VAL A 183 -11.58 -2.82 -8.31
CA VAL A 183 -10.31 -2.30 -7.77
C VAL A 183 -9.29 -3.38 -7.44
N ILE A 184 -9.66 -4.65 -7.52
CA ILE A 184 -8.76 -5.75 -7.18
C ILE A 184 -7.59 -5.94 -8.16
N GLY A 185 -7.71 -5.42 -9.38
CA GLY A 185 -6.64 -5.41 -10.37
C GLY A 185 -5.60 -4.32 -10.09
N THR A 186 -4.34 -4.56 -10.48
CA THR A 186 -3.24 -3.60 -10.25
C THR A 186 -3.51 -2.22 -10.86
N SER A 187 -3.92 -2.16 -12.13
CA SER A 187 -4.17 -0.88 -12.80
C SER A 187 -5.33 -0.10 -12.16
N ASP A 188 -6.41 -0.79 -11.79
CA ASP A 188 -7.57 -0.17 -11.18
C ASP A 188 -7.24 0.35 -9.78
N PHE A 189 -6.58 -0.47 -8.95
CA PHE A 189 -6.09 -0.06 -7.62
C PHE A 189 -5.21 1.18 -7.68
N ARG A 190 -4.23 1.20 -8.60
CA ARG A 190 -3.31 2.34 -8.79
C ARG A 190 -3.98 3.55 -9.45
N GLY A 191 -5.11 3.35 -10.12
CA GLY A 191 -5.91 4.41 -10.73
C GLY A 191 -6.74 5.23 -9.74
N ILE A 192 -6.85 4.79 -8.48
CA ILE A 192 -7.55 5.54 -7.43
C ILE A 192 -6.70 6.74 -7.00
N THR A 193 -7.19 7.96 -7.26
CA THR A 193 -6.49 9.21 -6.93
C THR A 193 -6.19 9.35 -5.43
N ASP A 194 -7.14 8.94 -4.57
CA ASP A 194 -6.92 8.90 -3.13
C ASP A 194 -6.21 7.60 -2.73
N SER A 195 -4.88 7.64 -2.79
CA SER A 195 -4.03 6.52 -2.38
C SER A 195 -4.18 6.15 -0.89
N THR A 196 -4.53 7.09 -0.02
CA THR A 196 -4.74 6.75 1.39
C THR A 196 -6.01 5.93 1.57
N LEU A 197 -7.07 6.27 0.85
CA LEU A 197 -8.29 5.47 0.82
C LEU A 197 -8.01 4.07 0.26
N SER A 198 -7.37 3.96 -0.92
CA SER A 198 -7.17 2.66 -1.57
C SER A 198 -6.35 1.69 -0.72
N TYR A 199 -5.26 2.16 -0.10
CA TYR A 199 -4.43 1.35 0.79
C TYR A 199 -5.19 0.93 2.06
N ARG A 200 -6.00 1.82 2.65
CA ARG A 200 -6.83 1.48 3.82
C ARG A 200 -7.92 0.48 3.48
N GLU A 201 -8.55 0.62 2.32
CA GLU A 201 -9.55 -0.31 1.80
C GLU A 201 -8.95 -1.71 1.59
N ALA A 202 -7.84 -1.78 0.85
CA ALA A 202 -7.08 -3.01 0.66
C ALA A 202 -6.63 -3.64 1.98
N GLY A 203 -6.06 -2.85 2.89
CA GLY A 203 -5.60 -3.30 4.20
C GLY A 203 -6.73 -3.81 5.09
N SER A 204 -7.85 -3.10 5.12
CA SER A 204 -9.06 -3.50 5.85
C SER A 204 -9.63 -4.81 5.31
N PHE A 205 -9.73 -4.96 3.99
CA PHE A 205 -10.22 -6.20 3.41
C PHE A 205 -9.26 -7.37 3.68
N MET A 206 -7.95 -7.17 3.49
CA MET A 206 -6.97 -8.23 3.74
C MET A 206 -6.87 -8.61 5.22
N ARG A 207 -7.03 -7.65 6.13
CA ARG A 207 -7.12 -7.96 7.55
C ARG A 207 -8.34 -8.84 7.85
N PHE A 208 -9.51 -8.50 7.31
CA PHE A 208 -10.70 -9.33 7.43
C PHE A 208 -10.48 -10.75 6.87
N VAL A 209 -9.82 -10.86 5.71
CA VAL A 209 -9.51 -12.16 5.09
C VAL A 209 -8.60 -13.00 5.99
N LEU A 210 -7.55 -12.40 6.56
CA LEU A 210 -6.63 -13.07 7.48
C LEU A 210 -7.36 -13.55 8.75
N ASP A 211 -8.24 -12.72 9.32
CA ASP A 211 -8.97 -13.05 10.54
C ASP A 211 -10.05 -14.12 10.30
N ARG A 212 -10.74 -14.07 9.16
CA ARG A 212 -11.83 -15.00 8.82
C ARG A 212 -11.34 -16.36 8.33
N TYR A 213 -10.36 -16.37 7.43
CA TYR A 213 -9.93 -17.59 6.73
C TYR A 213 -8.60 -18.14 7.23
N GLY A 214 -7.84 -17.33 7.99
CA GLY A 214 -6.54 -17.70 8.52
C GLY A 214 -5.41 -17.49 7.52
N VAL A 215 -4.20 -17.26 8.05
CA VAL A 215 -3.00 -16.95 7.25
C VAL A 215 -2.70 -18.05 6.22
N SER A 216 -2.80 -19.33 6.60
CA SER A 216 -2.46 -20.44 5.70
C SER A 216 -3.24 -20.38 4.39
N ARG A 217 -4.56 -20.19 4.45
CA ARG A 217 -5.41 -20.16 3.26
C ARG A 217 -5.19 -18.88 2.45
N THR A 218 -4.94 -17.76 3.12
CA THR A 218 -4.53 -16.53 2.44
C THR A 218 -3.23 -16.73 1.67
N LEU A 219 -2.27 -17.45 2.24
CA LEU A 219 -1.01 -17.75 1.54
C LEU A 219 -1.20 -18.78 0.43
N ASP A 220 -2.17 -19.70 0.52
CA ASP A 220 -2.55 -20.56 -0.61
C ASP A 220 -3.01 -19.72 -1.80
N PHE A 221 -3.80 -18.66 -1.54
CA PHE A 221 -4.19 -17.70 -2.57
C PHE A 221 -2.98 -16.97 -3.16
N PHE A 222 -2.04 -16.51 -2.32
CA PHE A 222 -0.83 -15.82 -2.80
C PHE A 222 0.03 -16.74 -3.66
N ARG A 223 0.27 -17.99 -3.23
CA ARG A 223 1.04 -18.99 -3.99
C ARG A 223 0.41 -19.28 -5.35
N ALA A 224 -0.91 -19.29 -5.41
CA ALA A 224 -1.64 -19.52 -6.64
C ALA A 224 -1.66 -18.29 -7.57
N SER A 225 -1.29 -17.08 -7.10
CA SER A 225 -1.54 -15.81 -7.81
C SER A 225 -0.28 -15.14 -8.36
N THR A 226 -0.46 -14.34 -9.42
CA THR A 226 0.59 -13.52 -10.04
C THR A 226 0.12 -12.08 -10.22
N SER A 227 1.06 -11.14 -10.34
CA SER A 227 0.76 -9.71 -10.42
C SER A 227 0.07 -9.30 -11.72
N THR A 228 0.06 -10.22 -12.69
CA THR A 228 -0.54 -10.07 -14.02
C THR A 228 -1.85 -10.84 -14.17
N ASP A 229 -2.36 -11.46 -13.10
CA ASP A 229 -3.64 -12.17 -13.16
C ASP A 229 -4.77 -11.20 -13.53
N GLY A 230 -5.58 -11.57 -14.52
CA GLY A 230 -6.83 -10.88 -14.81
C GLY A 230 -7.88 -11.11 -13.71
N ILE A 231 -8.88 -10.23 -13.66
CA ILE A 231 -9.94 -10.23 -12.64
C ILE A 231 -10.61 -11.61 -12.47
N GLU A 232 -10.98 -12.27 -13.56
CA GLU A 232 -11.66 -13.57 -13.48
C GLU A 232 -10.74 -14.70 -12.97
N THR A 233 -9.47 -14.71 -13.40
CA THR A 233 -8.47 -15.65 -12.88
C THR A 233 -8.25 -15.45 -11.39
N MET A 234 -8.16 -14.19 -10.95
CA MET A 234 -7.97 -13.85 -9.55
C MET A 234 -9.17 -14.23 -8.68
N LYS A 235 -10.40 -14.00 -9.14
CA LYS A 235 -11.63 -14.44 -8.46
C LYS A 235 -11.67 -15.96 -8.32
N ALA A 236 -11.31 -16.69 -9.38
CA ALA A 236 -11.24 -18.15 -9.35
C ALA A 236 -10.18 -18.66 -8.35
N ARG A 237 -8.98 -18.06 -8.34
CA ARG A 237 -7.90 -18.40 -7.40
C ARG A 237 -8.28 -18.08 -5.95
N PHE A 238 -8.89 -16.92 -5.71
CA PHE A 238 -9.42 -16.52 -4.41
C PHE A 238 -10.43 -17.56 -3.90
N GLN A 239 -11.41 -17.91 -4.73
CA GLN A 239 -12.43 -18.90 -4.36
C GLN A 239 -11.82 -20.28 -4.11
N ALA A 240 -10.88 -20.73 -4.94
CA ALA A 240 -10.23 -22.03 -4.77
C ALA A 240 -9.46 -22.11 -3.43
N ALA A 241 -8.74 -21.05 -3.05
CA ALA A 241 -7.97 -21.02 -1.81
C ALA A 241 -8.83 -20.81 -0.56
N LEU A 242 -9.77 -19.86 -0.60
CA LEU A 242 -10.55 -19.41 0.57
C LEU A 242 -11.92 -20.08 0.70
N GLY A 243 -12.35 -20.83 -0.32
CA GLY A 243 -13.55 -21.67 -0.29
C GLY A 243 -14.85 -20.91 -0.49
N GLU A 244 -14.80 -19.60 -0.72
CA GLU A 244 -15.97 -18.75 -0.98
C GLU A 244 -15.65 -17.77 -2.12
N PRO A 245 -16.64 -17.41 -2.96
CA PRO A 245 -16.47 -16.36 -3.96
C PRO A 245 -16.06 -15.03 -3.34
N LEU A 246 -15.28 -14.23 -4.09
CA LEU A 246 -14.85 -12.91 -3.63
C LEU A 246 -16.03 -12.00 -3.21
N ALA A 247 -17.11 -11.98 -3.99
CA ALA A 247 -18.31 -11.20 -3.67
C ALA A 247 -18.97 -11.63 -2.34
N THR A 248 -18.89 -12.91 -1.97
CA THR A 248 -19.38 -13.41 -0.67
C THR A 248 -18.49 -12.90 0.47
N ALA A 249 -17.17 -12.97 0.30
CA ALA A 249 -16.22 -12.42 1.27
C ALA A 249 -16.36 -10.90 1.43
N GLU A 250 -16.53 -10.17 0.31
CA GLU A 250 -16.82 -8.72 0.31
C GLU A 250 -18.10 -8.41 1.08
N GLY A 251 -19.20 -9.15 0.82
CA GLY A 251 -20.46 -8.96 1.53
C GLY A 251 -20.31 -9.13 3.05
N ALA A 252 -19.55 -10.15 3.48
CA ALA A 252 -19.26 -10.40 4.88
C ALA A 252 -18.35 -9.32 5.52
N TRP A 253 -17.35 -8.83 4.77
CA TRP A 253 -16.52 -7.69 5.19
C TRP A 253 -17.34 -6.41 5.36
N LEU A 254 -18.19 -6.08 4.39
CA LEU A 254 -19.09 -4.92 4.47
C LEU A 254 -20.08 -5.06 5.62
N ALA A 255 -20.56 -6.27 5.92
CA ALA A 255 -21.39 -6.52 7.10
C ALA A 255 -20.62 -6.22 8.40
N MET A 256 -19.38 -6.69 8.52
CA MET A 256 -18.50 -6.38 9.65
C MET A 256 -18.28 -4.87 9.81
N LEU A 257 -18.08 -4.13 8.71
CA LEU A 257 -17.93 -2.67 8.77
C LEU A 257 -19.22 -1.96 9.24
N ARG A 258 -20.40 -2.50 8.95
CA ARG A 258 -21.68 -1.91 9.43
C ARG A 258 -21.95 -2.19 10.90
N THR A 259 -21.35 -3.24 11.48
CA THR A 259 -21.48 -3.54 12.90
C THR A 259 -20.60 -2.59 13.72
N PRO A 260 -21.16 -1.82 14.66
CA PRO A 260 -20.35 -1.02 15.57
C PRO A 260 -19.38 -1.91 16.33
N SER A 261 -18.10 -1.56 16.33
CA SER A 261 -17.13 -2.20 17.22
C SER A 261 -17.59 -1.97 18.66
N ALA A 262 -17.89 -3.05 19.39
CA ALA A 262 -18.07 -2.97 20.84
C ALA A 262 -16.81 -2.31 21.39
N GLY A 263 -16.95 -1.14 22.02
CA GLY A 263 -15.82 -0.31 22.43
C GLY A 263 -14.77 -1.16 23.15
N ARG A 264 -13.58 -1.25 22.57
CA ARG A 264 -12.39 -1.77 23.24
C ARG A 264 -11.70 -0.62 23.95
#